data_AF-K2GSY1-F1
#
_entry.id   AF-K2GSY1-F1
#
_cell.length_a   1.000
_cell.length_b   1.000
_cell.length_c   1.000
_cell.angle_alpha   90.00
_cell.angle_beta   90.00
_cell.angle_gamma   90.00
#
_symmetry.space_group_name_H-M   'P 1'
#
loop_
_entity.id
_entity.type
_entity.pdbx_description
1 polymer ?
#
loop_
_entity_poly.entity_id
_entity_poly.type
_entity_poly.pdbx_seq_one_letter_code
_entity_poly.pdbx_strand_id
1 'polypeptide(L)'
;MSENTLFIERQTSVMTEMVKGEEILVVVKQCNFVLTISSNTRVLEGAEICCELLYDSPELKPVSFINQPPIKYKALQASEHSLNVECKLNVLSSQHEDHFFRVKVTVLIEGKNIGDVLSSPIRSISKLDPHKKELIKKKKSEARIVIHSTEKKPKAITYLEENKNIKSFTLTNLLTILSQNTALLEQIKQKQSNEDDLSSLENGFLCFIDRYNQSGRRKNLIIDAIARLNDTSLQGLDEISNVVEATLPDERRRTSTEYDYPYSLRNTQRDYPIPSFIPPPAKPFINYTNPFLR
;
A
#
# COMPACT_ATOMS: atom_id res chain seq x y z
N MET A 1 -6.16 -34.41 -12.04
CA MET A 1 -5.08 -33.54 -11.52
C MET A 1 -5.70 -32.17 -11.30
N SER A 2 -6.03 -31.85 -10.06
CA SER A 2 -6.61 -30.56 -9.69
C SER A 2 -5.51 -29.50 -9.79
N GLU A 3 -5.62 -28.61 -10.77
CA GLU A 3 -4.78 -27.42 -10.86
C GLU A 3 -4.89 -26.66 -9.53
N ASN A 4 -3.75 -26.46 -8.85
CA ASN A 4 -3.72 -25.62 -7.66
C ASN A 4 -4.06 -24.19 -8.09
N THR A 5 -5.32 -23.82 -7.88
CA THR A 5 -5.85 -22.48 -8.20
C THR A 5 -5.29 -21.41 -7.28
N LEU A 6 -4.73 -21.81 -6.12
CA LEU A 6 -4.21 -20.95 -5.07
C LEU A 6 -2.71 -21.16 -4.87
N PHE A 7 -1.95 -20.08 -4.69
CA PHE A 7 -0.53 -20.12 -4.35
C PHE A 7 -0.16 -18.95 -3.44
N ILE A 8 0.96 -19.09 -2.72
CA ILE A 8 1.53 -17.99 -1.94
C ILE A 8 2.42 -17.19 -2.87
N GLU A 9 1.99 -15.96 -3.17
CA GLU A 9 2.75 -15.02 -3.99
C GLU A 9 3.90 -14.40 -3.18
N ARG A 10 3.65 -14.12 -1.90
CA ARG A 10 4.63 -13.46 -1.04
C ARG A 10 4.55 -13.96 0.39
N GLN A 11 5.71 -14.20 0.98
CA GLN A 11 5.85 -14.48 2.41
C GLN A 11 6.91 -13.55 3.00
N THR A 12 6.51 -12.73 3.96
CA THR A 12 7.42 -11.81 4.64
C THR A 12 8.13 -12.54 5.77
N SER A 13 9.45 -12.37 5.85
CA SER A 13 10.28 -12.89 6.94
C SER A 13 11.22 -11.79 7.43
N VAL A 14 11.80 -11.99 8.62
CA VAL A 14 12.82 -11.05 9.11
C VAL A 14 14.21 -11.41 8.59
N MET A 15 14.43 -12.69 8.32
CA MET A 15 15.65 -13.21 7.72
C MET A 15 15.33 -14.48 6.95
N THR A 16 16.12 -14.79 5.93
CA THR A 16 16.12 -16.10 5.27
C THR A 16 17.43 -16.80 5.63
N GLU A 17 17.34 -18.03 6.10
CA GLU A 17 18.48 -18.87 6.48
C GLU A 17 18.50 -20.09 5.57
N MET A 18 19.67 -20.40 5.00
CA MET A 18 19.86 -21.63 4.24
C MET A 18 20.26 -22.74 5.20
N VAL A 19 19.38 -23.71 5.42
CA VAL A 19 19.66 -24.87 6.29
C VAL A 19 19.57 -26.12 5.43
N LYS A 20 20.66 -26.88 5.33
CA LYS A 20 20.73 -28.13 4.53
C LYS A 20 20.34 -27.95 3.05
N GLY A 21 20.52 -26.76 2.49
CA GLY A 21 20.18 -26.45 1.10
C GLY A 21 18.74 -25.98 0.88
N GLU A 22 17.90 -25.95 1.92
CA GLU A 22 16.55 -25.40 1.85
C GLU A 22 16.50 -23.98 2.43
N GLU A 23 15.72 -23.11 1.78
CA GLU A 23 15.44 -21.76 2.24
C GLU A 23 14.41 -21.78 3.38
N ILE A 24 14.87 -21.45 4.58
CA ILE A 24 14.02 -21.36 5.78
C ILE A 24 13.80 -19.90 6.13
N LEU A 25 12.55 -19.52 6.29
CA LEU A 25 12.15 -18.17 6.62
C LEU A 25 12.09 -17.99 8.14
N VAL A 26 12.85 -17.04 8.66
CA VAL A 26 12.91 -16.76 10.09
C VAL A 26 11.88 -15.68 10.43
N VAL A 27 10.94 -16.04 11.31
CA VAL A 27 9.91 -15.13 11.83
C VAL A 27 10.07 -14.94 13.33
N VAL A 28 9.80 -13.73 13.80
CA VAL A 28 9.89 -13.39 15.23
C VAL A 28 8.55 -13.68 15.89
N LYS A 29 8.57 -14.46 16.97
CA LYS A 29 7.42 -14.70 17.85
C LYS A 29 6.84 -13.36 18.27
N GLN A 30 5.53 -13.26 18.36
CA GLN A 30 4.81 -12.04 18.73
C GLN A 30 4.94 -10.86 17.73
N CYS A 31 5.61 -11.03 16.60
CA CYS A 31 5.61 -10.07 15.51
C CYS A 31 4.70 -10.52 14.37
N ASN A 32 4.08 -9.55 13.70
CA ASN A 32 3.29 -9.82 12.52
C ASN A 32 4.21 -10.10 11.33
N PHE A 33 3.84 -11.09 10.53
CA PHE A 33 4.40 -11.36 9.22
C PHE A 33 3.25 -11.60 8.24
N VAL A 34 3.46 -11.28 6.96
CA VAL A 34 2.39 -11.28 5.96
C VAL A 34 2.59 -12.42 4.99
N LEU A 35 1.52 -13.18 4.74
CA LEU A 35 1.36 -14.14 3.66
C LEU A 35 0.38 -13.56 2.63
N THR A 36 0.81 -13.33 1.40
CA THR A 36 -0.06 -12.94 0.29
C THR A 36 -0.44 -14.19 -0.48
N ILE A 37 -1.73 -14.50 -0.47
CA ILE A 37 -2.32 -15.64 -1.16
C ILE A 37 -3.01 -15.09 -2.39
N SER A 38 -2.67 -15.66 -3.55
CA SER A 38 -3.20 -15.20 -4.82
C SER A 38 -3.79 -16.38 -5.58
N SER A 39 -4.79 -16.06 -6.39
CA SER A 39 -5.57 -17.02 -7.17
C SER A 39 -5.57 -16.58 -8.63
N ASN A 40 -5.31 -17.50 -9.55
CA ASN A 40 -5.32 -17.17 -10.98
C ASN A 40 -6.71 -17.29 -11.61
N THR A 41 -7.62 -18.04 -10.99
CA THR A 41 -8.89 -18.45 -11.62
C THR A 41 -10.13 -18.10 -10.83
N ARG A 42 -10.00 -17.88 -9.51
CA ARG A 42 -11.12 -17.58 -8.62
C ARG A 42 -10.97 -16.22 -7.95
N VAL A 43 -12.08 -15.51 -7.84
CA VAL A 43 -12.21 -14.31 -7.01
C VAL A 43 -12.18 -14.76 -5.54
N LEU A 44 -11.31 -14.13 -4.75
CA LEU A 44 -11.11 -14.38 -3.33
C LEU A 44 -11.81 -13.35 -2.44
N GLU A 45 -12.59 -12.44 -3.03
CA GLU A 45 -13.35 -11.43 -2.30
C GLU A 45 -14.39 -12.09 -1.40
N GLY A 46 -14.39 -11.72 -0.12
CA GLY A 46 -15.28 -12.31 0.89
C GLY A 46 -14.89 -13.73 1.32
N ALA A 47 -13.70 -14.22 0.94
CA ALA A 47 -13.22 -15.50 1.40
C ALA A 47 -12.86 -15.48 2.89
N GLU A 48 -13.34 -16.48 3.62
CA GLU A 48 -12.91 -16.79 4.96
C GLU A 48 -11.62 -17.58 4.93
N ILE A 49 -10.72 -17.29 5.87
CA ILE A 49 -9.42 -17.96 5.94
C ILE A 49 -9.28 -18.66 7.28
N CYS A 50 -8.75 -19.88 7.22
CA CYS A 50 -8.29 -20.62 8.37
C CYS A 50 -6.79 -20.88 8.25
N CYS A 51 -6.01 -20.40 9.21
CA CYS A 51 -4.58 -20.69 9.29
C CYS A 51 -4.27 -21.66 10.42
N GLU A 52 -3.54 -22.71 10.10
CA GLU A 52 -3.04 -23.70 11.05
C GLU A 52 -1.51 -23.76 11.00
N LEU A 53 -0.88 -23.90 12.17
CA LEU A 53 0.55 -24.11 12.25
C LEU A 53 0.84 -25.61 12.31
N LEU A 54 1.62 -26.10 11.37
CA LEU A 54 2.02 -27.51 11.24
C LEU A 54 3.52 -27.64 11.46
N TYR A 55 3.97 -28.82 11.90
CA TYR A 55 5.38 -29.18 11.86
C TYR A 55 5.84 -29.44 10.43
N ASP A 56 7.05 -29.01 10.10
CA ASP A 56 7.74 -29.37 8.86
C ASP A 56 8.28 -30.81 8.98
N SER A 57 7.36 -31.75 9.03
CA SER A 57 7.61 -33.19 9.07
C SER A 57 6.81 -33.86 7.94
N PRO A 58 7.21 -35.06 7.48
CA PRO A 58 6.50 -35.74 6.40
C PRO A 58 5.02 -36.02 6.70
N GLU A 59 4.65 -36.02 7.98
CA GLU A 59 3.26 -36.21 8.43
C GLU A 59 2.47 -34.91 8.57
N LEU A 60 3.11 -33.73 8.41
CA LEU A 60 2.50 -32.40 8.52
C LEU A 60 1.56 -32.25 9.73
N LYS A 61 2.00 -32.76 10.89
CA LYS A 61 1.18 -32.77 12.10
C LYS A 61 0.91 -31.34 12.60
N PRO A 62 -0.32 -31.04 13.06
CA PRO A 62 -0.63 -29.75 13.65
C PRO A 62 0.10 -29.56 14.98
N VAL A 63 0.53 -28.32 15.24
CA VAL A 63 1.15 -27.94 16.51
C VAL A 63 0.09 -27.90 17.60
N SER A 64 0.22 -28.80 18.58
CA SER A 64 -0.66 -28.86 19.73
C SER A 64 -0.56 -27.60 20.59
N PHE A 65 -1.69 -27.16 21.15
CA PHE A 65 -1.74 -26.04 22.09
C PHE A 65 -2.64 -26.37 23.27
N ILE A 66 -2.35 -25.75 24.42
CA ILE A 66 -3.09 -26.00 25.67
C ILE A 66 -4.20 -24.95 25.85
N ASN A 67 -3.83 -23.65 25.87
CA ASN A 67 -4.75 -22.57 26.22
C ASN A 67 -5.04 -21.59 25.07
N GLN A 68 -4.07 -21.37 24.17
CA GLN A 68 -4.20 -20.42 23.07
C GLN A 68 -3.67 -21.01 21.78
N PRO A 69 -4.31 -20.75 20.64
CA PRO A 69 -3.82 -21.24 19.35
C PRO A 69 -2.39 -20.74 19.07
N PRO A 70 -1.55 -21.56 18.42
CA PRO A 70 -0.13 -21.25 18.20
C PRO A 70 0.06 -20.12 17.18
N ILE A 71 -0.96 -19.85 16.36
CA ILE A 71 -0.99 -18.79 15.36
C ILE A 71 -2.26 -17.95 15.54
N LYS A 72 -2.10 -16.63 15.50
CA LYS A 72 -3.19 -15.67 15.33
C LYS A 72 -3.07 -15.10 13.94
N TYR A 73 -4.19 -14.85 13.28
CA TYR A 73 -4.17 -14.30 11.94
C TYR A 73 -5.31 -13.31 11.73
N LYS A 74 -5.11 -12.39 10.80
CA LYS A 74 -6.11 -11.47 10.29
C LYS A 74 -6.04 -11.46 8.77
N ALA A 75 -7.14 -11.78 8.13
CA ALA A 75 -7.30 -11.67 6.68
C ALA A 75 -7.62 -10.23 6.31
N LEU A 76 -6.92 -9.69 5.32
CA LEU A 76 -7.16 -8.40 4.70
C LEU A 76 -7.26 -8.61 3.19
N GLN A 77 -8.36 -8.19 2.59
CA GLN A 77 -8.51 -8.23 1.14
C GLN A 77 -7.49 -7.27 0.51
N ALA A 78 -6.68 -7.77 -0.44
CA ALA A 78 -5.71 -6.95 -1.16
C ALA A 78 -6.25 -6.57 -2.55
N SER A 79 -6.83 -7.53 -3.26
CA SER A 79 -7.51 -7.34 -4.55
C SER A 79 -8.61 -8.38 -4.73
N GLU A 80 -9.37 -8.34 -5.84
CA GLU A 80 -10.37 -9.37 -6.16
C GLU A 80 -9.77 -10.80 -6.19
N HIS A 81 -8.49 -10.94 -6.53
CA HIS A 81 -7.82 -12.24 -6.68
C HIS A 81 -6.71 -12.51 -5.66
N SER A 82 -6.44 -11.56 -4.76
CA SER A 82 -5.37 -11.68 -3.78
C SER A 82 -5.79 -11.23 -2.38
N LEU A 83 -5.26 -11.93 -1.39
CA LEU A 83 -5.60 -11.74 0.01
C LEU A 83 -4.33 -11.74 0.85
N ASN A 84 -4.18 -10.70 1.66
CA ASN A 84 -3.08 -10.54 2.61
C ASN A 84 -3.48 -11.10 3.97
N VAL A 85 -2.84 -12.17 4.39
CA VAL A 85 -3.01 -12.76 5.71
C VAL A 85 -1.89 -12.27 6.61
N GLU A 86 -2.23 -11.39 7.55
CA GLU A 86 -1.33 -10.99 8.62
C GLU A 86 -1.32 -12.07 9.70
N CYS A 87 -0.24 -12.84 9.77
CA CYS A 87 -0.04 -13.88 10.75
C CYS A 87 0.85 -13.39 11.91
N LYS A 88 0.58 -13.88 13.11
CA LYS A 88 1.37 -13.64 14.32
C LYS A 88 1.51 -14.94 15.08
N LEU A 89 2.74 -15.43 15.21
CA LEU A 89 3.01 -16.60 16.06
C LEU A 89 2.92 -16.21 17.53
N ASN A 90 2.17 -17.00 18.29
CA ASN A 90 2.09 -16.86 19.74
C ASN A 90 3.37 -17.36 20.42
N VAL A 91 3.47 -17.21 21.74
CA VAL A 91 4.58 -17.81 22.49
C VAL A 91 4.40 -19.32 22.44
N LEU A 92 5.27 -19.97 21.67
CA LEU A 92 5.38 -21.43 21.63
C LEU A 92 6.18 -21.90 22.85
N SER A 93 5.79 -23.05 23.43
CA SER A 93 6.54 -23.71 24.51
C SER A 93 7.95 -24.09 24.06
N SER A 94 8.85 -24.26 25.03
CA SER A 94 10.25 -24.68 24.80
C SER A 94 10.37 -25.99 24.01
N GLN A 95 9.37 -26.86 24.12
CA GLN A 95 9.25 -28.11 23.34
C GLN A 95 9.26 -27.89 21.81
N HIS A 96 9.01 -26.66 21.34
CA HIS A 96 8.87 -26.30 19.94
C HIS A 96 10.05 -25.47 19.41
N GLU A 97 11.10 -25.19 20.20
CA GLU A 97 12.14 -24.21 19.82
C GLU A 97 13.08 -24.66 18.71
N ASP A 98 13.31 -25.98 18.57
CA ASP A 98 14.22 -26.54 17.56
C ASP A 98 13.51 -27.12 16.33
N HIS A 99 12.20 -26.92 16.21
CA HIS A 99 11.40 -27.42 15.10
C HIS A 99 11.20 -26.36 14.02
N PHE A 100 11.09 -26.82 12.78
CA PHE A 100 10.61 -26.01 11.66
C PHE A 100 9.10 -26.19 11.51
N PHE A 101 8.44 -25.13 11.08
CA PHE A 101 6.98 -25.08 10.96
C PHE A 101 6.57 -24.69 9.55
N ARG A 102 5.40 -25.12 9.13
CA ARG A 102 4.72 -24.56 7.95
C ARG A 102 3.35 -24.05 8.35
N VAL A 103 2.93 -22.95 7.75
CA VAL A 103 1.57 -22.44 7.90
C VAL A 103 0.74 -23.04 6.79
N LYS A 104 -0.28 -23.80 7.15
CA LYS A 104 -1.32 -24.23 6.23
C LYS A 104 -2.41 -23.17 6.24
N VAL A 105 -2.75 -22.68 5.06
CA VAL A 105 -3.82 -21.73 4.87
C VAL A 105 -4.92 -22.35 4.03
N THR A 106 -6.06 -22.57 4.66
CA THR A 106 -7.29 -23.07 4.05
C THR A 106 -8.15 -21.87 3.69
N VAL A 107 -8.58 -21.79 2.43
CA VAL A 107 -9.44 -20.71 1.94
C VAL A 107 -10.85 -21.25 1.73
N LEU A 108 -11.82 -20.64 2.40
CA LEU A 108 -13.24 -20.98 2.32
C LEU A 108 -14.03 -19.85 1.67
N ILE A 109 -14.90 -20.16 0.73
CA ILE A 109 -15.90 -19.20 0.19
C ILE A 109 -17.28 -19.79 0.45
N GLU A 110 -18.15 -19.00 1.09
CA GLU A 110 -19.51 -19.41 1.45
C GLU A 110 -19.54 -20.77 2.19
N GLY A 111 -18.57 -21.01 3.07
CA GLY A 111 -18.44 -22.25 3.84
C GLY A 111 -17.90 -23.46 3.06
N LYS A 112 -17.53 -23.32 1.79
CA LYS A 112 -16.88 -24.38 1.00
C LYS A 112 -15.38 -24.16 0.89
N ASN A 113 -14.60 -25.21 1.19
CA ASN A 113 -13.16 -25.17 1.00
C ASN A 113 -12.82 -25.13 -0.50
N ILE A 114 -12.10 -24.08 -0.91
CA ILE A 114 -11.61 -23.88 -2.27
C ILE A 114 -10.28 -24.57 -2.49
N GLY A 115 -9.45 -24.61 -1.45
CA GLY A 115 -8.13 -25.19 -1.49
C GLY A 115 -7.28 -24.82 -0.29
N ASP A 116 -6.24 -25.61 -0.11
CA ASP A 116 -5.27 -25.46 0.97
C ASP A 116 -3.91 -25.10 0.37
N VAL A 117 -3.24 -24.10 0.92
CA VAL A 117 -1.89 -23.69 0.51
C VAL A 117 -0.95 -23.82 1.69
N LEU A 118 0.27 -24.30 1.44
CA LEU A 118 1.32 -24.44 2.45
C LEU A 118 2.38 -23.38 2.26
N SER A 119 2.77 -22.71 3.35
CA SER A 119 3.89 -21.78 3.35
C SER A 119 5.24 -22.48 3.22
N SER A 120 6.27 -21.71 2.89
CA SER A 120 7.65 -22.15 3.02
C SER A 120 7.99 -22.47 4.48
N PRO A 121 8.99 -23.32 4.75
CA PRO A 121 9.45 -23.64 6.10
C PRO A 121 9.79 -22.39 6.90
N ILE A 122 9.35 -22.36 8.14
CA ILE A 122 9.47 -21.24 9.07
C ILE A 122 10.24 -21.67 10.31
N ARG A 123 11.22 -20.86 10.70
CA ARG A 123 11.87 -20.93 12.01
C ARG A 123 11.36 -19.81 12.92
N SER A 124 10.92 -20.19 14.12
CA SER A 124 10.38 -19.25 15.10
C SER A 124 11.44 -18.80 16.09
N ILE A 125 11.66 -17.49 16.24
CA ILE A 125 12.64 -16.93 17.19
C ILE A 125 12.00 -15.92 18.14
N SER A 126 12.41 -15.91 19.42
CA SER A 126 11.78 -15.06 20.46
C SER A 126 12.19 -13.59 20.39
N LYS A 127 13.42 -13.29 19.95
CA LYS A 127 13.97 -11.94 19.78
C LYS A 127 14.91 -11.95 18.59
N LEU A 128 14.96 -10.84 17.85
CA LEU A 128 16.02 -10.66 16.86
C LEU A 128 17.29 -10.20 17.58
N ASP A 129 18.39 -10.95 17.43
CA ASP A 129 19.67 -10.51 17.93
C ASP A 129 20.08 -9.16 17.29
N PRO A 130 20.43 -8.14 18.09
CA PRO A 130 20.80 -6.83 17.58
C PRO A 130 22.04 -6.89 16.68
N HIS A 131 22.96 -7.83 16.91
CA HIS A 131 24.13 -8.04 16.06
C HIS A 131 23.80 -8.54 14.64
N LYS A 132 22.67 -9.25 14.45
CA LYS A 132 22.20 -9.66 13.11
C LYS A 132 21.43 -8.55 12.39
N LYS A 133 20.86 -7.56 13.11
CA LYS A 133 20.23 -6.37 12.51
C LYS A 133 21.22 -5.51 11.74
N GLU A 134 22.46 -5.38 12.23
CA GLU A 134 23.50 -4.62 11.52
C GLU A 134 23.93 -5.30 10.23
N LEU A 135 24.04 -6.63 10.21
CA LEU A 135 24.35 -7.39 8.99
C LEU A 135 23.24 -7.30 7.94
N ILE A 136 21.97 -7.25 8.36
CA ILE A 136 20.82 -7.09 7.45
C ILE A 136 20.75 -5.66 6.89
N LYS A 137 21.03 -4.63 7.70
CA LYS A 137 21.14 -3.24 7.21
C LYS A 137 22.33 -3.06 6.28
N LYS A 138 23.49 -3.66 6.60
CA LYS A 138 24.70 -3.61 5.76
C LYS A 138 24.54 -4.36 4.44
N LYS A 139 23.93 -5.54 4.41
CA LYS A 139 23.64 -6.26 3.15
C LYS A 139 22.64 -5.53 2.25
N LYS A 140 21.69 -4.78 2.82
CA LYS A 140 20.75 -3.95 2.04
C LYS A 140 21.41 -2.69 1.45
N SER A 141 22.50 -2.20 2.06
CA SER A 141 23.32 -1.09 1.53
C SER A 141 24.48 -1.54 0.63
N GLU A 142 25.06 -2.72 0.85
CA GLU A 142 26.20 -3.25 0.07
C GLU A 142 25.75 -3.87 -1.27
N ALA A 143 24.49 -4.32 -1.38
CA ALA A 143 23.92 -4.74 -2.66
C ALA A 143 23.70 -3.58 -3.66
N ARG A 144 23.94 -2.32 -3.27
CA ARG A 144 23.81 -1.15 -4.15
C ARG A 144 25.15 -0.50 -4.54
N ILE A 145 26.28 -0.85 -3.93
CA ILE A 145 27.56 -0.18 -4.20
C ILE A 145 28.73 -1.15 -4.03
N VAL A 146 29.01 -2.01 -5.02
CA VAL A 146 30.39 -2.41 -5.35
C VAL A 146 30.46 -2.72 -6.85
N ILE A 147 30.54 -1.66 -7.66
CA ILE A 147 31.24 -1.70 -8.94
C ILE A 147 32.44 -0.75 -8.78
N HIS A 148 33.63 -1.28 -9.11
CA HIS A 148 34.97 -0.67 -9.23
C HIS A 148 35.98 -0.70 -8.05
N SER A 149 36.94 -1.63 -8.20
CA SER A 149 38.41 -1.43 -8.26
C SER A 149 39.13 -0.99 -6.96
N THR A 150 40.10 -1.75 -6.44
CA THR A 150 41.50 -1.73 -6.91
C THR A 150 42.34 -2.91 -6.37
N GLU A 151 43.41 -3.18 -7.12
CA GLU A 151 44.41 -4.24 -7.09
C GLU A 151 45.21 -4.43 -5.78
N LYS A 152 45.73 -5.66 -5.57
CA LYS A 152 47.15 -5.94 -5.21
C LYS A 152 47.51 -7.44 -5.28
N LYS A 153 48.35 -7.78 -6.28
CA LYS A 153 49.37 -8.86 -6.47
C LYS A 153 49.36 -10.12 -5.56
N PRO A 154 49.67 -11.30 -6.14
CA PRO A 154 51.07 -11.76 -6.04
C PRO A 154 51.69 -12.37 -7.31
N LYS A 155 52.99 -12.04 -7.45
CA LYS A 155 54.17 -12.74 -8.00
C LYS A 155 54.02 -13.82 -9.10
N ALA A 156 54.87 -13.63 -10.10
CA ALA A 156 55.13 -14.43 -11.29
C ALA A 156 55.55 -15.89 -11.03
N ILE A 157 55.09 -16.78 -11.91
CA ILE A 157 55.86 -17.93 -12.41
C ILE A 157 55.70 -17.95 -13.93
N THR A 158 56.84 -17.81 -14.60
CA THR A 158 57.04 -17.98 -16.03
C THR A 158 57.09 -19.47 -16.35
N TYR A 159 56.24 -19.96 -17.26
CA TYR A 159 56.64 -20.94 -18.27
C TYR A 159 55.95 -20.61 -19.58
N LEU A 160 56.77 -20.54 -20.62
CA LEU A 160 56.44 -20.22 -21.99
C LEU A 160 55.94 -21.49 -22.69
N GLU A 161 55.21 -21.29 -23.79
CA GLU A 161 54.82 -22.26 -24.84
C GLU A 161 53.46 -22.99 -24.68
N GLU A 162 52.39 -22.35 -25.18
CA GLU A 162 51.25 -22.98 -25.91
C GLU A 162 50.31 -21.89 -26.47
N ASN A 163 50.79 -21.08 -27.42
CA ASN A 163 50.33 -19.69 -27.56
C ASN A 163 49.36 -19.37 -28.74
N LYS A 164 48.61 -20.34 -29.28
CA LYS A 164 47.61 -20.05 -30.33
C LYS A 164 46.19 -20.58 -30.07
N ASN A 165 46.01 -21.78 -29.53
CA ASN A 165 44.67 -22.35 -29.30
C ASN A 165 43.96 -21.78 -28.06
N ILE A 166 44.70 -21.45 -26.99
CA ILE A 166 44.13 -20.93 -25.74
C ILE A 166 43.58 -19.51 -25.95
N LYS A 167 44.20 -18.69 -26.81
CA LYS A 167 43.75 -17.33 -27.14
C LYS A 167 42.44 -17.31 -27.91
N SER A 168 42.24 -18.25 -28.82
CA SER A 168 40.96 -18.40 -29.53
C SER A 168 39.85 -18.82 -28.58
N PHE A 169 40.10 -19.81 -27.70
CA PHE A 169 39.13 -20.27 -26.72
C PHE A 169 38.76 -19.20 -25.70
N THR A 170 39.74 -18.41 -25.23
CA THR A 170 39.48 -17.27 -24.34
C THR A 170 38.74 -16.14 -25.03
N LEU A 171 39.04 -15.81 -26.30
CA LEU A 171 38.28 -14.82 -27.06
C LEU A 171 36.84 -15.23 -27.30
N THR A 172 36.57 -16.49 -27.65
CA THR A 172 35.20 -16.98 -27.83
C THR A 172 34.41 -16.97 -26.52
N ASN A 173 35.04 -17.31 -25.40
CA ASN A 173 34.40 -17.21 -24.09
C ASN A 173 34.11 -15.75 -23.71
N LEU A 174 35.04 -14.84 -23.97
CA LEU A 174 34.87 -13.41 -23.70
C LEU A 174 33.78 -12.80 -24.58
N LEU A 175 33.71 -13.19 -25.86
CA LEU A 175 32.65 -12.76 -26.78
C LEU A 175 31.28 -13.28 -26.35
N THR A 176 31.22 -14.53 -25.88
CA THR A 176 30.00 -15.13 -25.34
C THR A 176 29.52 -14.37 -24.10
N ILE A 177 30.43 -14.09 -23.15
CA ILE A 177 30.13 -13.33 -21.93
C ILE A 177 29.64 -11.91 -22.29
N LEU A 178 30.31 -11.23 -23.23
CA LEU A 178 29.89 -9.91 -23.67
C LEU A 178 28.48 -9.95 -24.30
N SER A 179 28.19 -10.92 -25.16
CA SER A 179 26.86 -11.06 -25.75
C SER A 179 25.78 -11.32 -24.70
N GLN A 180 26.08 -12.14 -23.68
CA GLN A 180 25.17 -12.42 -22.57
C GLN A 180 24.95 -11.17 -21.72
N ASN A 181 26.00 -10.40 -21.44
CA ASN A 181 25.89 -9.13 -20.72
C ASN A 181 25.08 -8.10 -21.51
N THR A 182 25.24 -8.02 -22.84
CA THR A 182 24.43 -7.14 -23.69
C THR A 182 22.96 -7.53 -23.63
N ALA A 183 22.63 -8.82 -23.73
CA ALA A 183 21.26 -9.31 -23.63
C ALA A 183 20.64 -9.03 -22.24
N LEU A 184 21.42 -9.19 -21.16
CA LEU A 184 20.97 -8.87 -19.81
C LEU A 184 20.72 -7.38 -19.61
N LEU A 185 21.58 -6.51 -20.14
CA LEU A 185 21.37 -5.06 -20.10
C LEU A 185 20.09 -4.66 -20.85
N GLU A 186 19.80 -5.30 -21.97
CA GLU A 186 18.58 -5.06 -22.73
C GLU A 186 17.32 -5.55 -21.98
N GLN A 187 17.40 -6.70 -21.30
CA GLN A 187 16.34 -7.18 -20.42
C GLN A 187 16.12 -6.27 -19.21
N ILE A 188 17.19 -5.73 -18.62
CA ILE A 188 17.08 -4.76 -17.50
C ILE A 188 16.43 -3.48 -18.00
N LYS A 189 16.81 -2.99 -19.19
CA LYS A 189 16.19 -1.81 -19.80
C LYS A 189 14.70 -2.03 -20.10
N GLN A 190 14.32 -3.20 -20.61
CA GLN A 190 12.91 -3.56 -20.82
C GLN A 190 12.13 -3.72 -19.51
N LYS A 191 12.76 -4.24 -18.44
CA LYS A 191 12.13 -4.31 -17.12
C LYS A 191 12.03 -2.95 -16.43
N GLN A 192 12.96 -2.04 -16.70
CA GLN A 192 12.87 -0.65 -16.24
C GLN A 192 11.79 0.14 -16.99
N SER A 193 11.54 -0.12 -18.28
CA SER A 193 10.35 0.43 -18.94
C SER A 193 9.03 -0.17 -18.42
N ASN A 194 9.08 -1.35 -17.80
CA ASN A 194 7.92 -1.93 -17.11
C ASN A 194 7.77 -1.42 -15.66
N GLU A 195 8.77 -0.72 -15.09
CA GLU A 195 8.61 0.05 -13.83
C GLU A 195 7.89 1.40 -14.03
N ASP A 196 7.25 1.60 -15.19
CA ASP A 196 6.18 2.57 -15.37
C ASP A 196 4.94 2.24 -14.51
N ASP A 197 4.97 1.24 -13.63
CA ASP A 197 3.94 1.03 -12.59
C ASP A 197 3.78 2.23 -11.65
N LEU A 198 4.80 3.09 -11.49
CA LEU A 198 4.66 4.41 -10.85
C LEU A 198 3.70 5.33 -11.62
N SER A 199 3.65 5.22 -12.94
CA SER A 199 2.67 5.91 -13.77
C SER A 199 1.25 5.37 -13.55
N SER A 200 1.07 4.11 -13.12
CA SER A 200 -0.27 3.56 -12.85
C SER A 200 -0.89 4.17 -11.58
N LEU A 201 -0.08 4.37 -10.53
CA LEU A 201 -0.52 4.98 -9.28
C LEU A 201 -0.68 6.49 -9.43
N GLU A 202 0.29 7.16 -10.07
CA GLU A 202 0.22 8.59 -10.36
C GLU A 202 -0.96 8.91 -11.31
N ASN A 203 -1.18 8.10 -12.36
CA ASN A 203 -2.38 8.20 -13.19
C ASN A 203 -3.66 7.89 -12.42
N GLY A 204 -3.60 6.96 -11.46
CA GLY A 204 -4.72 6.67 -10.56
C GLY A 204 -5.10 7.87 -9.69
N PHE A 205 -4.12 8.56 -9.11
CA PHE A 205 -4.33 9.79 -8.36
C PHE A 205 -4.84 10.93 -9.24
N LEU A 206 -4.29 11.09 -10.45
CA LEU A 206 -4.77 12.10 -11.40
C LEU A 206 -6.21 11.81 -11.84
N CYS A 207 -6.57 10.56 -12.12
CA CYS A 207 -7.94 10.14 -12.42
C CYS A 207 -8.89 10.38 -11.25
N PHE A 208 -8.44 10.13 -10.02
CA PHE A 208 -9.22 10.40 -8.81
C PHE A 208 -9.47 11.90 -8.62
N ILE A 209 -8.43 12.73 -8.74
CA ILE A 209 -8.53 14.18 -8.63
C ILE A 209 -9.46 14.74 -9.72
N ASP A 210 -9.36 14.24 -10.96
CA ASP A 210 -10.23 14.69 -12.04
C ASP A 210 -11.70 14.29 -11.80
N ARG A 211 -11.97 13.05 -11.34
CA ARG A 211 -13.35 12.63 -10.96
C ARG A 211 -13.89 13.43 -9.77
N TYR A 212 -13.06 13.75 -8.79
CA TYR A 212 -13.44 14.58 -7.65
C TYR A 212 -13.82 16.00 -8.11
N ASN A 213 -13.01 16.60 -9.00
CA ASN A 213 -13.29 17.91 -9.58
C ASN A 213 -14.51 17.91 -10.51
N GLN A 214 -14.75 16.82 -11.25
CA GLN A 214 -15.97 16.65 -12.04
C GLN A 214 -17.23 16.60 -11.16
N SER A 215 -17.14 16.05 -9.95
CA SER A 215 -18.24 16.07 -8.98
C SER A 215 -18.54 17.49 -8.49
N GLY A 216 -17.51 18.32 -8.31
CA GLY A 216 -17.65 19.76 -8.07
C GLY A 216 -18.30 20.51 -9.24
N ARG A 217 -17.90 20.19 -10.48
CA ARG A 217 -18.51 20.76 -11.70
C ARG A 217 -19.98 20.36 -11.85
N ARG A 218 -20.35 19.10 -11.53
CA ARG A 218 -21.75 18.67 -11.54
C ARG A 218 -22.59 19.44 -10.54
N LYS A 219 -22.08 19.70 -9.33
CA LYS A 219 -22.77 20.57 -8.36
C LYS A 219 -22.98 21.97 -8.92
N ASN A 220 -21.96 22.56 -9.54
CA ASN A 220 -22.09 23.89 -10.16
C ASN A 220 -23.08 23.91 -11.33
N LEU A 221 -23.13 22.85 -12.14
CA LEU A 221 -24.12 22.72 -13.23
C LEU A 221 -25.55 22.55 -12.70
N ILE A 222 -25.73 21.82 -11.60
CA ILE A 222 -27.03 21.69 -10.93
C ILE A 222 -27.45 23.04 -10.34
N ILE A 223 -26.54 23.76 -9.68
CA ILE A 223 -26.81 25.11 -9.15
C ILE A 223 -27.17 26.09 -10.27
N ASP A 224 -26.43 26.08 -11.39
CA ASP A 224 -26.72 26.94 -12.56
C ASP A 224 -28.05 26.54 -13.23
N ALA A 225 -28.37 25.24 -13.30
CA ALA A 225 -29.66 24.78 -13.80
C ALA A 225 -30.82 25.22 -12.91
N ILE A 226 -30.66 25.12 -11.57
CA ILE A 226 -31.65 25.59 -10.59
C ILE A 226 -31.82 27.11 -10.67
N ALA A 227 -30.73 27.86 -10.82
CA ALA A 227 -30.76 29.32 -10.93
C ALA A 227 -31.51 29.83 -12.19
N ARG A 228 -31.70 28.98 -13.20
CA ARG A 228 -32.43 29.30 -14.44
C ARG A 228 -33.90 28.88 -14.42
N LEU A 229 -34.37 28.24 -13.35
CA LEU A 229 -35.77 27.86 -13.21
C LEU A 229 -36.63 29.08 -12.88
N ASN A 230 -37.88 29.07 -13.35
CA ASN A 230 -38.88 30.06 -12.95
C ASN A 230 -39.43 29.74 -11.55
N ASP A 231 -40.02 30.74 -10.88
CA ASP A 231 -40.51 30.63 -9.50
C ASP A 231 -41.50 29.48 -9.31
N THR A 232 -42.35 29.21 -10.30
CA THR A 232 -43.30 28.10 -10.27
C THR A 232 -42.62 26.73 -10.26
N SER A 233 -41.53 26.56 -11.03
CA SER A 233 -40.76 25.31 -11.03
C SER A 233 -39.93 25.15 -9.77
N LEU A 234 -39.42 26.25 -9.20
CA LEU A 234 -38.73 26.25 -7.91
C LEU A 234 -39.67 25.82 -6.78
N GLN A 235 -40.90 26.33 -6.77
CA GLN A 235 -41.92 25.94 -5.79
C GLN A 235 -42.29 24.45 -5.94
N GLY A 236 -42.45 23.94 -7.15
CA GLY A 236 -42.68 22.51 -7.39
C GLY A 236 -41.51 21.63 -6.91
N LEU A 237 -40.27 22.08 -7.07
CA LEU A 237 -39.09 21.38 -6.52
C LEU A 237 -39.07 21.37 -5.00
N ASP A 238 -39.48 22.46 -4.36
CA ASP A 238 -39.58 22.56 -2.90
C ASP A 238 -40.63 21.59 -2.34
N GLU A 239 -41.80 21.51 -3.00
CA GLU A 239 -42.85 20.54 -2.66
C GLU A 239 -42.36 19.09 -2.80
N ILE A 240 -41.64 18.77 -3.89
CA ILE A 240 -41.04 17.44 -4.07
C ILE A 240 -40.00 17.16 -2.98
N SER A 241 -39.16 18.13 -2.64
CA SER A 241 -38.16 17.99 -1.57
C SER A 241 -38.82 17.64 -0.23
N ASN A 242 -39.89 18.35 0.12
CA ASN A 242 -40.65 18.12 1.35
C ASN A 242 -41.29 16.73 1.40
N VAL A 243 -41.81 16.21 0.28
CA VAL A 243 -42.36 14.85 0.20
C VAL A 243 -41.26 13.78 0.32
N VAL A 244 -40.10 14.01 -0.29
CA VAL A 244 -38.95 13.10 -0.19
C VAL A 244 -38.43 13.05 1.25
N GLU A 245 -38.31 14.19 1.93
CA GLU A 245 -37.88 14.25 3.33
C GLU A 245 -38.87 13.57 4.30
N ALA A 246 -40.16 13.66 4.00
CA ALA A 246 -41.21 12.99 4.76
C ALA A 246 -41.22 11.46 4.56
N THR A 247 -40.77 10.96 3.41
CA THR A 247 -40.81 9.53 3.04
C THR A 247 -39.52 8.76 3.35
N LEU A 248 -38.42 9.44 3.69
CA LEU A 248 -37.18 8.80 4.08
C LEU A 248 -37.19 8.34 5.57
N PRO A 249 -36.74 7.11 5.87
CA PRO A 249 -36.67 6.60 7.25
C PRO A 249 -35.62 7.35 8.09
N ASP A 250 -35.94 7.53 9.38
CA ASP A 250 -35.22 8.38 10.36
C ASP A 250 -33.70 8.12 10.47
N GLU A 251 -33.20 6.95 10.08
CA GLU A 251 -31.76 6.66 10.12
C GLU A 251 -30.92 7.54 9.17
N ARG A 252 -31.51 8.03 8.06
CA ARG A 252 -30.83 8.98 7.17
C ARG A 252 -31.01 10.44 7.57
N ARG A 253 -31.97 10.78 8.43
CA ARG A 253 -32.12 12.16 8.92
C ARG A 253 -30.95 12.60 9.80
N ARG A 254 -30.26 11.64 10.44
CA ARG A 254 -29.10 11.93 11.30
C ARG A 254 -27.79 12.20 10.56
N THR A 255 -27.64 11.77 9.31
CA THR A 255 -26.42 12.05 8.53
C THR A 255 -26.42 13.44 7.90
N SER A 256 -27.56 14.14 7.91
CA SER A 256 -27.72 15.45 7.28
C SER A 256 -27.43 16.62 8.23
N THR A 257 -27.47 16.41 9.54
CA THR A 257 -27.25 17.46 10.55
C THR A 257 -25.79 17.63 10.98
N GLU A 258 -24.85 16.85 10.43
CA GLU A 258 -23.43 16.91 10.83
C GLU A 258 -22.51 17.60 9.79
N TYR A 259 -23.09 18.29 8.81
CA TYR A 259 -22.37 19.27 7.99
C TYR A 259 -23.08 20.62 8.01
N ASP A 260 -23.25 21.18 9.20
CA ASP A 260 -23.43 22.62 9.39
C ASP A 260 -22.12 23.32 8.95
N TYR A 261 -22.01 23.61 7.65
CA TYR A 261 -21.08 24.63 7.16
C TYR A 261 -21.74 26.00 7.36
N PRO A 262 -21.11 26.92 8.09
CA PRO A 262 -21.72 28.20 8.43
C PRO A 262 -21.71 29.12 7.20
N TYR A 263 -22.85 29.22 6.52
CA TYR A 263 -23.17 30.41 5.72
C TYR A 263 -23.80 31.47 6.61
N SER A 264 -23.01 32.01 7.55
CA SER A 264 -23.26 33.30 8.20
C SER A 264 -22.26 34.33 7.67
N LEU A 265 -22.39 34.66 6.38
CA LEU A 265 -21.88 35.90 5.80
C LEU A 265 -23.02 36.90 5.67
N ARG A 266 -23.50 37.36 6.83
CA ARG A 266 -24.07 38.70 6.98
C ARG A 266 -23.91 39.12 8.44
N ASN A 267 -23.21 40.25 8.60
CA ASN A 267 -22.88 40.94 9.85
C ASN A 267 -21.64 40.43 10.62
N THR A 268 -20.47 40.53 9.99
CA THR A 268 -19.23 40.79 10.74
C THR A 268 -19.16 42.28 11.09
N GLN A 269 -19.74 42.63 12.23
CA GLN A 269 -19.42 43.85 12.95
C GLN A 269 -17.99 43.69 13.48
N ARG A 270 -17.09 44.54 12.98
CA ARG A 270 -15.68 44.57 13.33
C ARG A 270 -15.49 45.05 14.76
N ASP A 271 -15.07 44.17 15.66
CA ASP A 271 -14.40 44.57 16.89
C ASP A 271 -12.90 44.77 16.61
N TYR A 272 -12.58 45.92 16.04
CA TYR A 272 -11.26 46.53 16.21
C TYR A 272 -11.39 47.66 17.23
N PRO A 273 -10.49 47.78 18.23
CA PRO A 273 -10.46 48.94 19.10
C PRO A 273 -10.20 50.19 18.25
N ILE A 274 -11.18 51.08 18.24
CA ILE A 274 -11.17 52.37 17.53
C ILE A 274 -10.10 53.27 18.16
N PRO A 275 -9.10 53.76 17.42
CA PRO A 275 -8.29 54.89 17.86
C PRO A 275 -9.18 56.14 17.93
N SER A 276 -9.17 56.82 19.07
CA SER A 276 -9.92 58.07 19.29
C SER A 276 -9.57 59.12 18.22
N PHE A 277 -10.47 59.33 17.27
CA PHE A 277 -10.33 60.35 16.24
C PHE A 277 -10.80 61.69 16.82
N ILE A 278 -9.85 62.60 17.01
CA ILE A 278 -10.09 63.98 17.43
C ILE A 278 -10.64 64.73 16.21
N PRO A 279 -11.86 65.32 16.27
CA PRO A 279 -12.37 66.09 15.14
C PRO A 279 -11.58 67.40 14.98
N PRO A 280 -11.16 67.77 13.76
CA PRO A 280 -10.56 69.06 13.50
C PRO A 280 -11.60 70.19 13.65
N PRO A 281 -11.19 71.39 14.10
CA PRO A 281 -12.10 72.49 14.41
C PRO A 281 -12.83 73.02 13.17
N ALA A 282 -14.13 73.26 13.35
CA ALA A 282 -15.03 73.80 12.34
C ALA A 282 -14.56 75.18 11.85
N LYS A 283 -14.42 75.32 10.52
CA LYS A 283 -14.31 76.64 9.88
C LYS A 283 -15.71 77.17 9.57
N PRO A 284 -15.97 78.47 9.80
CA PRO A 284 -17.30 79.06 9.58
C PRO A 284 -17.64 79.11 8.10
N PHE A 285 -18.84 78.64 7.76
CA PHE A 285 -19.45 78.81 6.44
C PHE A 285 -19.85 80.28 6.25
N ILE A 286 -19.34 80.88 5.19
CA ILE A 286 -19.72 82.22 4.72
C ILE A 286 -21.06 82.11 3.99
N ASN A 287 -22.02 82.92 4.42
CA ASN A 287 -23.37 82.99 3.88
C ASN A 287 -23.35 83.90 2.64
N TYR A 288 -23.57 83.35 1.45
CA TYR A 288 -23.82 84.14 0.24
C TYR A 288 -25.33 84.24 0.02
N THR A 289 -25.93 85.32 0.52
CA THR A 289 -27.26 85.76 0.13
C THR A 289 -27.23 86.21 -1.33
N ASN A 290 -28.05 85.55 -2.16
CA ASN A 290 -28.23 85.90 -3.56
C ASN A 290 -29.26 87.05 -3.68
N PRO A 291 -28.91 88.23 -4.25
CA PRO A 291 -29.69 89.45 -4.10
C PRO A 291 -30.84 89.64 -5.13
N PHE A 292 -31.45 88.56 -5.65
CA PHE A 292 -32.39 88.66 -6.79
C PHE A 292 -33.75 87.98 -6.61
N LEU A 293 -34.27 87.89 -5.38
CA LEU A 293 -35.69 87.56 -5.17
C LEU A 293 -36.29 88.55 -4.16
N ARG A 294 -36.96 89.57 -4.70
CA ARG A 294 -37.89 90.45 -4.00
C ARG A 294 -39.24 89.78 -3.83
#